data_AF-A0A9W9DNV4-F1
#
_entry.id   AF-A0A9W9DNV4-F1
#
_cell.length_a   1.000
_cell.length_b   1.000
_cell.length_c   1.000
_cell.angle_alpha   90.00
_cell.angle_beta   90.00
_cell.angle_gamma   90.00
#
_symmetry.space_group_name_H-M   'P 1'
#
loop_
_entity.id
_entity.type
_entity.pdbx_description
1 polymer ?
#
loop_
_entity_poly.entity_id
_entity_poly.type
_entity_poly.pdbx_seq_one_letter_code
_entity_poly.pdbx_strand_id
1 'polypeptide(L)'
;LTELMGLLLKHNNSKKGQQDCHGIYFEAHEHVGFFIRFPDTSNTRYQSHCDAAAEILVHLPVYREMLKFICDEKVSGKFNHLGYNVYWVLHNIPTLTELAGHTLYGQSLLAHLEKVRSNPKLLCGPDASYTTGSLDGQPWECPEAVYSVLALSSQLPDLHGIVIYLFKGAINTWTQFCTEIIGSNLSSNLSNQLYIPSTNDYNESALSDLRQMKVRAPNATLDWTNARMTLKQNQTGDFV
;
A
#
# COMPACT_ATOMS: atom_id res chain seq x y z
N LEU A 1 -10.24 -5.28 -6.44
CA LEU A 1 -10.18 -6.56 -5.66
C LEU A 1 -9.30 -6.43 -4.41
N THR A 2 -8.08 -5.93 -4.52
CA THR A 2 -7.12 -5.78 -3.40
C THR A 2 -7.74 -5.06 -2.19
N GLU A 3 -8.52 -4.00 -2.43
CA GLU A 3 -9.26 -3.29 -1.39
C GLU A 3 -10.34 -4.15 -0.70
N LEU A 4 -11.11 -4.95 -1.45
CA LEU A 4 -12.10 -5.87 -0.88
C LEU A 4 -11.45 -6.97 -0.03
N MET A 5 -10.29 -7.47 -0.47
CA MET A 5 -9.48 -8.40 0.30
C MET A 5 -8.95 -7.76 1.58
N GLY A 6 -8.47 -6.51 1.52
CA GLY A 6 -8.08 -5.76 2.72
C GLY A 6 -9.24 -5.55 3.69
N LEU A 7 -10.44 -5.20 3.20
CA LEU A 7 -11.63 -5.07 4.04
C LEU A 7 -12.03 -6.40 4.71
N LEU A 8 -11.77 -7.53 4.06
CA LEU A 8 -12.07 -8.85 4.62
C LEU A 8 -10.99 -9.31 5.61
N LEU A 9 -9.71 -9.13 5.26
CA LEU A 9 -8.57 -9.76 5.92
C LEU A 9 -7.79 -8.81 6.84
N LYS A 10 -8.08 -7.51 6.81
CA LYS A 10 -7.43 -6.48 7.64
C LYS A 10 -8.43 -5.39 8.01
N HIS A 11 -9.54 -5.82 8.63
CA HIS A 11 -10.64 -4.96 9.03
C HIS A 11 -10.35 -4.24 10.36
N ASN A 12 -10.69 -2.95 10.47
CA ASN A 12 -10.50 -2.14 11.69
C ASN A 12 -11.16 -2.73 12.96
N ASN A 13 -12.20 -3.53 12.79
CA ASN A 13 -12.82 -4.30 13.88
C ASN A 13 -12.42 -5.78 13.75
N SER A 14 -11.54 -6.24 14.62
CA SER A 14 -11.01 -7.60 14.66
C SER A 14 -12.09 -8.67 14.85
N LYS A 15 -13.24 -8.33 15.44
CA LYS A 15 -14.37 -9.28 15.61
C LYS A 15 -15.20 -9.49 14.34
N LYS A 16 -15.07 -8.62 13.35
CA LYS A 16 -15.84 -8.66 12.09
C LYS A 16 -15.00 -9.10 10.89
N GLY A 17 -13.68 -8.91 10.96
CA GLY A 17 -12.74 -9.35 9.93
C GLY A 17 -12.39 -10.83 10.04
N GLN A 18 -11.76 -11.34 8.99
CA GLN A 18 -11.23 -12.70 8.90
C GLN A 18 -9.70 -12.72 9.07
N GLN A 19 -9.11 -11.69 9.70
CA GLN A 19 -7.65 -11.54 9.78
C GLN A 19 -6.98 -12.70 10.54
N ASP A 20 -7.55 -13.11 11.68
CA ASP A 20 -6.97 -14.15 12.53
C ASP A 20 -7.23 -15.52 11.91
N CYS A 21 -8.43 -15.71 11.34
CA CYS A 21 -8.78 -16.90 10.56
C CYS A 21 -7.82 -17.08 9.38
N HIS A 22 -7.51 -16.02 8.64
CA HIS A 22 -6.55 -16.05 7.55
C HIS A 22 -5.17 -16.51 8.00
N GLY A 23 -4.61 -15.85 9.02
CA GLY A 23 -3.28 -16.19 9.50
C GLY A 23 -3.18 -17.61 10.04
N ILE A 24 -4.17 -18.06 10.83
CA ILE A 24 -4.25 -19.43 11.37
C ILE A 24 -4.44 -20.46 10.24
N TYR A 25 -5.32 -20.17 9.28
CA TYR A 25 -5.57 -21.06 8.15
C TYR A 25 -4.31 -21.24 7.31
N PHE A 26 -3.59 -20.17 7.02
CA PHE A 26 -2.32 -20.21 6.27
C PHE A 26 -1.22 -20.94 7.04
N GLU A 27 -1.12 -20.73 8.36
CA GLU A 27 -0.17 -21.47 9.20
C GLU A 27 -0.47 -22.97 9.22
N ALA A 28 -1.74 -23.36 9.25
CA ALA A 28 -2.18 -24.76 9.25
C ALA A 28 -2.20 -25.41 7.85
N HIS A 29 -2.14 -24.63 6.77
CA HIS A 29 -2.22 -25.13 5.39
C HIS A 29 -0.89 -25.72 4.95
N GLU A 30 -0.89 -26.97 4.48
CA GLU A 30 0.31 -27.71 4.10
C GLU A 30 1.20 -27.00 3.06
N HIS A 31 0.59 -26.19 2.19
CA HIS A 31 1.33 -25.48 1.13
C HIS A 31 1.92 -24.13 1.56
N VAL A 32 1.53 -23.60 2.73
CA VAL A 32 2.06 -22.34 3.26
C VAL A 32 2.88 -22.61 4.52
N GLY A 33 2.26 -23.13 5.57
CA GLY A 33 2.95 -23.58 6.79
C GLY A 33 3.52 -22.46 7.68
N PHE A 34 3.13 -21.21 7.45
CA PHE A 34 3.47 -20.06 8.29
C PHE A 34 2.39 -18.99 8.27
N PHE A 35 2.37 -18.17 9.33
CA PHE A 35 1.42 -17.08 9.49
C PHE A 35 1.73 -15.92 8.54
N ILE A 36 0.75 -15.50 7.74
CA ILE A 36 0.85 -14.34 6.83
C ILE A 36 -0.13 -13.25 7.25
N ARG A 37 0.33 -11.99 7.26
CA ARG A 37 -0.54 -10.82 7.39
C ARG A 37 -0.79 -10.23 6.02
N PHE A 38 -2.06 -10.02 5.69
CA PHE A 38 -2.44 -9.41 4.42
C PHE A 38 -1.94 -7.95 4.31
N PRO A 39 -1.55 -7.47 3.10
CA PRO A 39 -0.98 -6.14 2.94
C PRO A 39 -1.98 -5.04 3.26
N ASP A 40 -1.46 -3.88 3.68
CA ASP A 40 -2.28 -2.77 4.17
C ASP A 40 -2.90 -1.90 3.09
N THR A 41 -3.89 -2.44 2.39
CA THR A 41 -4.59 -1.70 1.33
C THR A 41 -5.51 -0.59 1.85
N SER A 42 -5.62 -0.41 3.18
CA SER A 42 -6.46 0.63 3.80
C SER A 42 -5.74 1.98 3.91
N ASN A 43 -4.40 1.97 3.93
CA ASN A 43 -3.56 3.16 4.07
C ASN A 43 -3.27 3.88 2.73
N THR A 44 -4.14 3.71 1.72
CA THR A 44 -4.19 4.44 0.42
C THR A 44 -2.89 4.55 -0.39
N ARG A 45 -1.92 3.65 -0.21
CA ARG A 45 -0.66 3.68 -0.97
C ARG A 45 -0.69 2.70 -2.13
N TYR A 46 -0.37 3.17 -3.34
CA TYR A 46 -0.42 2.36 -4.55
C TYR A 46 0.40 1.06 -4.46
N GLN A 47 1.55 1.10 -3.79
CA GLN A 47 2.36 -0.09 -3.55
C GLN A 47 1.61 -1.19 -2.79
N SER A 48 0.86 -0.85 -1.73
CA SER A 48 0.14 -1.86 -0.94
C SER A 48 -0.84 -2.67 -1.79
N HIS A 49 -1.39 -2.07 -2.85
CA HIS A 49 -2.21 -2.78 -3.83
C HIS A 49 -1.37 -3.67 -4.76
N CYS A 50 -0.15 -3.27 -5.12
CA CYS A 50 0.77 -4.14 -5.87
C CYS A 50 1.19 -5.35 -5.03
N ASP A 51 1.50 -5.14 -3.75
CA ASP A 51 1.87 -6.21 -2.82
C ASP A 51 0.68 -7.15 -2.53
N ALA A 52 -0.52 -6.59 -2.30
CA ALA A 52 -1.75 -7.37 -2.16
C ALA A 52 -2.06 -8.18 -3.42
N ALA A 53 -1.84 -7.61 -4.60
CA ALA A 53 -2.03 -8.32 -5.86
C ALA A 53 -1.07 -9.51 -5.97
N ALA A 54 0.20 -9.32 -5.60
CA ALA A 54 1.20 -10.37 -5.60
C ALA A 54 0.83 -11.50 -4.61
N GLU A 55 0.47 -11.14 -3.37
CA GLU A 55 0.09 -12.11 -2.33
C GLU A 55 -1.13 -12.94 -2.74
N ILE A 56 -2.17 -12.28 -3.28
CA ILE A 56 -3.37 -12.96 -3.78
C ILE A 56 -3.02 -13.96 -4.86
N LEU A 57 -2.15 -13.59 -5.82
CA LEU A 57 -1.81 -14.46 -6.94
C LEU A 57 -0.92 -15.64 -6.51
N VAL A 58 0.05 -15.41 -5.63
CA VAL A 58 0.93 -16.46 -5.07
C VAL A 58 0.11 -17.51 -4.33
N HIS A 59 -0.88 -17.09 -3.54
CA HIS A 59 -1.69 -17.96 -2.71
C HIS A 59 -3.12 -18.16 -3.24
N LEU A 60 -3.35 -17.95 -4.54
CA LEU A 60 -4.69 -17.96 -5.14
C LEU A 60 -5.51 -19.23 -4.85
N PRO A 61 -4.96 -20.45 -4.96
CA PRO A 61 -5.69 -21.67 -4.61
C PRO A 61 -6.08 -21.70 -3.12
N VAL A 62 -5.14 -21.32 -2.25
CA VAL A 62 -5.34 -21.29 -0.79
C VAL A 62 -6.42 -20.29 -0.40
N TYR A 63 -6.45 -19.10 -1.00
CA TYR A 63 -7.52 -18.12 -0.76
C TYR A 63 -8.90 -18.63 -1.18
N ARG A 64 -8.99 -19.34 -2.31
CA ARG A 64 -10.26 -19.92 -2.77
C ARG A 64 -10.75 -21.01 -1.82
N GLU A 65 -9.85 -21.87 -1.35
CA GLU A 65 -10.15 -22.92 -0.36
C GLU A 65 -10.57 -22.33 0.98
N MET A 66 -9.81 -21.35 1.49
CA MET A 66 -10.10 -20.67 2.75
C MET A 66 -11.48 -20.02 2.75
N LEU A 67 -11.85 -19.31 1.67
CA LEU A 67 -13.17 -18.69 1.58
C LEU A 67 -14.30 -19.73 1.57
N LYS A 68 -14.08 -20.87 0.92
CA LYS A 68 -15.04 -21.97 0.93
C LYS A 68 -15.17 -22.59 2.32
N PHE A 69 -14.05 -22.80 3.02
CA PHE A 69 -14.03 -23.23 4.41
C PHE A 69 -14.84 -22.27 5.32
N ILE A 70 -14.61 -20.96 5.21
CA ILE A 70 -15.37 -19.92 5.95
C ILE A 70 -16.86 -19.95 5.60
N CYS A 71 -17.22 -20.32 4.37
CA CYS A 71 -18.61 -20.48 3.96
C CYS A 71 -19.26 -21.71 4.61
N ASP A 72 -18.55 -22.83 4.61
CA ASP A 72 -19.02 -24.12 5.10
C ASP A 72 -19.16 -24.15 6.64
N GLU A 73 -18.33 -23.39 7.36
CA GLU A 73 -18.42 -23.25 8.83
C GLU A 73 -19.69 -22.51 9.29
N LYS A 74 -20.28 -21.67 8.43
CA LYS A 74 -21.47 -20.91 8.79
C LYS A 74 -22.69 -21.81 8.88
N VAL A 75 -23.53 -21.58 9.91
CA VAL A 75 -24.83 -22.25 10.06
C VAL A 75 -25.71 -22.11 8.81
N SER A 76 -25.62 -20.98 8.11
CA SER A 76 -26.37 -20.74 6.87
C SER A 76 -25.84 -21.51 5.65
N GLY A 77 -24.59 -21.99 5.70
CA GLY A 77 -23.88 -22.60 4.57
C GLY A 77 -23.75 -21.66 3.36
N LYS A 78 -23.79 -20.34 3.58
CA LYS A 78 -23.82 -19.33 2.51
C LYS A 78 -22.85 -18.20 2.79
N PHE A 79 -22.24 -17.71 1.71
CA PHE A 79 -21.49 -16.46 1.74
C PHE A 79 -22.37 -15.28 2.15
N ASN A 80 -21.78 -14.31 2.85
CA ASN A 80 -22.36 -12.96 2.93
C ASN A 80 -22.03 -12.20 1.62
N HIS A 81 -22.64 -11.03 1.41
CA HIS A 81 -22.46 -10.28 0.16
C HIS A 81 -20.98 -9.99 -0.15
N LEU A 82 -20.19 -9.57 0.86
CA LEU A 82 -18.75 -9.32 0.70
C LEU A 82 -17.98 -10.59 0.33
N GLY A 83 -18.19 -11.69 1.06
CA GLY A 83 -17.51 -12.96 0.82
C GLY A 83 -17.84 -13.56 -0.54
N TYR A 84 -19.10 -13.44 -0.98
CA TYR A 84 -19.52 -13.87 -2.32
C TYR A 84 -18.80 -13.08 -3.40
N ASN A 85 -18.77 -11.74 -3.27
CA ASN A 85 -18.09 -10.87 -4.22
C ASN A 85 -16.60 -11.19 -4.30
N VAL A 86 -15.92 -11.34 -3.15
CA VAL A 86 -14.50 -11.70 -3.11
C VAL A 86 -14.28 -13.07 -3.77
N TYR A 87 -15.03 -14.10 -3.37
CA TYR A 87 -14.89 -15.45 -3.92
C TYR A 87 -15.11 -15.47 -5.43
N TRP A 88 -16.14 -14.80 -5.92
CA TRP A 88 -16.45 -14.72 -7.35
C TRP A 88 -15.33 -14.03 -8.13
N VAL A 89 -14.84 -12.89 -7.62
CA VAL A 89 -13.77 -12.12 -8.28
C VAL A 89 -12.43 -12.88 -8.28
N LEU A 90 -12.14 -13.72 -7.27
CA LEU A 90 -10.97 -14.60 -7.28
C LEU A 90 -10.99 -15.66 -8.40
N HIS A 91 -12.14 -15.89 -9.05
CA HIS A 91 -12.28 -16.76 -10.21
C HIS A 91 -12.41 -15.97 -11.53
N ASN A 92 -12.48 -14.64 -11.46
CA ASN A 92 -12.67 -13.79 -12.63
C ASN A 92 -11.34 -13.53 -13.34
N ILE A 93 -11.17 -14.09 -14.53
CA ILE A 93 -9.93 -13.97 -15.32
C ILE A 93 -9.54 -12.50 -15.57
N PRO A 94 -10.43 -11.61 -16.05
CA PRO A 94 -10.09 -10.19 -16.21
C PRO A 94 -9.51 -9.55 -14.95
N THR A 95 -10.09 -9.82 -13.77
CA THR A 95 -9.56 -9.27 -12.52
C THR A 95 -8.22 -9.88 -12.13
N LEU A 96 -8.01 -11.19 -12.35
CA LEU A 96 -6.70 -11.82 -12.13
C LEU A 96 -5.63 -11.23 -13.06
N THR A 97 -5.99 -10.88 -14.29
CA THR A 97 -5.10 -10.19 -15.24
C THR A 97 -4.71 -8.80 -14.73
N GLU A 98 -5.66 -8.03 -14.18
CA GLU A 98 -5.38 -6.74 -13.56
C GLU A 98 -4.42 -6.87 -12.37
N LEU A 99 -4.64 -7.85 -11.49
CA LEU A 99 -3.71 -8.17 -10.39
C LEU A 99 -2.32 -8.53 -10.90
N ALA A 100 -2.23 -9.31 -11.98
CA ALA A 100 -0.95 -9.66 -12.58
C ALA A 100 -0.23 -8.41 -13.10
N GLY A 101 -0.97 -7.49 -13.73
CA GLY A 101 -0.45 -6.17 -14.14
C GLY A 101 0.13 -5.37 -12.97
N HIS A 102 -0.62 -5.22 -11.87
CA HIS A 102 -0.14 -4.53 -10.67
C HIS A 102 1.11 -5.19 -10.07
N THR A 103 1.11 -6.52 -9.99
CA THR A 103 2.24 -7.30 -9.48
C THR A 103 3.49 -7.04 -10.32
N LEU A 104 3.38 -7.19 -11.64
CA LEU A 104 4.49 -6.99 -12.56
C LEU A 104 5.00 -5.54 -12.55
N TYR A 105 4.10 -4.56 -12.49
CA TYR A 105 4.47 -3.15 -12.39
C TYR A 105 5.26 -2.87 -11.10
N GLY A 106 4.76 -3.32 -9.95
CA GLY A 106 5.44 -3.11 -8.67
C GLY A 106 6.82 -3.74 -8.61
N GLN A 107 6.96 -4.98 -9.13
CA GLN A 107 8.26 -5.65 -9.22
C GLN A 107 9.23 -4.93 -10.18
N SER A 108 8.72 -4.48 -11.33
CA SER A 108 9.53 -3.78 -12.34
C SER A 108 10.02 -2.42 -11.83
N LEU A 109 9.16 -1.67 -11.13
CA LEU A 109 9.52 -0.39 -10.53
C LEU A 109 10.61 -0.57 -9.48
N LEU A 110 10.45 -1.52 -8.55
CA LEU A 110 11.47 -1.79 -7.52
C LEU A 110 12.82 -2.17 -8.14
N ALA A 111 12.82 -3.05 -9.15
CA ALA A 111 14.02 -3.44 -9.87
C ALA A 111 14.70 -2.25 -10.58
N HIS A 112 13.90 -1.35 -11.17
CA HIS A 112 14.43 -0.14 -11.80
C HIS A 112 15.02 0.84 -10.79
N LEU A 113 14.37 1.06 -9.64
CA LEU A 113 14.91 1.89 -8.58
C LEU A 113 16.28 1.37 -8.10
N GLU A 114 16.42 0.05 -7.94
CA GLU A 114 17.69 -0.59 -7.58
C GLU A 114 18.76 -0.48 -8.67
N LYS A 115 18.36 -0.59 -9.93
CA LYS A 115 19.23 -0.39 -11.10
C LYS A 115 19.82 1.02 -11.10
N VAL A 116 19.00 2.05 -10.88
CA VAL A 116 19.45 3.44 -10.83
C VAL A 116 20.28 3.71 -9.59
N ARG A 117 19.88 3.21 -8.41
CA ARG A 117 20.68 3.34 -7.18
C ARG A 117 22.08 2.75 -7.35
N SER A 118 22.19 1.62 -8.03
CA SER A 118 23.46 0.92 -8.28
C SER A 118 24.31 1.61 -9.36
N ASN A 119 23.67 2.29 -10.31
CA ASN A 119 24.35 3.02 -11.38
C ASN A 119 23.65 4.38 -11.66
N PRO A 120 23.91 5.42 -10.84
CA PRO A 120 23.28 6.73 -11.01
C PRO A 120 23.65 7.44 -12.33
N LYS A 121 24.68 6.98 -13.04
CA LYS A 121 25.05 7.51 -14.35
C LYS A 121 23.96 7.29 -15.41
N LEU A 122 23.02 6.37 -15.18
CA LEU A 122 21.83 6.21 -16.02
C LEU A 122 20.97 7.47 -16.07
N LEU A 123 20.99 8.30 -15.02
CA LEU A 123 20.23 9.55 -14.94
C LEU A 123 21.11 10.79 -15.04
N CYS A 124 22.36 10.74 -14.57
CA CYS A 124 23.21 11.92 -14.40
C CYS A 124 24.59 11.78 -15.05
N GLY A 125 24.80 10.75 -15.86
CA GLY A 125 26.02 10.56 -16.64
C GLY A 125 26.02 11.37 -17.94
N PRO A 126 27.18 11.53 -18.58
CA PRO A 126 27.28 12.22 -19.87
C PRO A 126 26.50 11.52 -20.98
N ASP A 127 26.36 10.20 -20.89
CA ASP A 127 25.62 9.35 -21.83
C ASP A 127 24.18 9.05 -21.37
N ALA A 128 23.67 9.79 -20.38
CA ALA A 128 22.32 9.57 -19.85
C ALA A 128 21.26 9.82 -20.93
N SER A 129 20.36 8.85 -21.10
CA SER A 129 19.28 8.90 -22.07
C SER A 129 17.99 8.38 -21.45
N TYR A 130 16.85 8.83 -21.98
CA TYR A 130 15.56 8.28 -21.57
C TYR A 130 15.47 6.77 -21.85
N THR A 131 16.07 6.28 -22.93
CA THR A 131 16.04 4.85 -23.28
C THR A 131 16.64 3.93 -22.23
N THR A 132 17.56 4.43 -21.40
CA THR A 132 18.23 3.63 -20.36
C THR A 132 17.86 4.04 -18.94
N GLY A 133 17.54 5.32 -18.76
CA GLY A 133 17.24 5.94 -17.48
C GLY A 133 15.75 5.98 -17.13
N SER A 134 14.82 5.95 -18.08
CA SER A 134 13.39 5.86 -17.76
C SER A 134 12.98 4.41 -17.50
N LEU A 135 11.90 4.22 -16.74
CA LEU A 135 11.37 2.90 -16.41
C LEU A 135 10.85 2.17 -17.66
N ASP A 136 10.18 2.91 -18.53
CA ASP A 136 9.44 2.42 -19.71
C ASP A 136 10.23 2.59 -21.02
N GLY A 137 11.41 3.21 -20.96
CA GLY A 137 12.22 3.56 -22.13
C GLY A 137 11.60 4.66 -22.99
N GLN A 138 10.54 5.34 -22.52
CA GLN A 138 9.92 6.46 -23.22
C GLN A 138 10.59 7.79 -22.86
N PRO A 139 10.44 8.83 -23.70
CA PRO A 139 10.92 10.17 -23.39
C PRO A 139 10.44 10.65 -22.03
N TRP A 140 11.28 11.42 -21.33
CA TRP A 140 10.93 12.04 -20.06
C TRP A 140 9.65 12.88 -20.18
N GLU A 141 8.82 12.88 -19.13
CA GLU A 141 7.60 13.72 -19.11
C GLU A 141 7.92 15.21 -19.25
N CYS A 142 9.05 15.65 -18.68
CA CYS A 142 9.59 17.00 -18.84
C CYS A 142 11.05 16.93 -19.29
N PRO A 143 11.32 16.76 -20.60
CA PRO A 143 12.67 16.64 -21.12
C PRO A 143 13.55 17.85 -20.82
N GLU A 144 12.98 19.06 -20.86
CA GLU A 144 13.70 20.32 -20.63
C GLU A 144 14.32 20.37 -19.24
N ALA A 145 13.60 19.89 -18.22
CA ALA A 145 14.11 19.83 -16.85
C ALA A 145 15.29 18.86 -16.74
N VAL A 146 15.16 17.64 -17.30
CA VAL A 146 16.22 16.63 -17.25
C VAL A 146 17.47 17.11 -17.99
N TYR A 147 17.32 17.64 -19.20
CA TYR A 147 18.45 18.12 -19.99
C TYR A 147 19.11 19.36 -19.40
N SER A 148 18.36 20.24 -18.72
CA SER A 148 18.93 21.37 -17.97
C SER A 148 19.80 20.89 -16.81
N VAL A 149 19.35 19.86 -16.07
CA VAL A 149 20.16 19.24 -15.00
C VAL A 149 21.40 18.56 -15.57
N LEU A 150 21.27 17.85 -16.70
CA LEU A 150 22.41 17.20 -17.36
C LEU A 150 23.45 18.21 -17.85
N ALA A 151 23.03 19.36 -18.38
CA ALA A 151 23.92 20.45 -18.76
C ALA A 151 24.69 21.04 -17.56
N LEU A 152 24.09 20.99 -16.36
CA LEU A 152 24.72 21.44 -15.10
C LEU A 152 25.51 20.33 -14.39
N SER A 153 25.40 19.07 -14.82
CA SER A 153 25.95 17.91 -14.10
C SER A 153 27.44 18.02 -13.78
N SER A 154 28.25 18.61 -14.68
CA SER A 154 29.68 18.81 -14.47
C SER A 154 30.01 19.83 -13.37
N GLN A 155 29.06 20.69 -13.01
CA GLN A 155 29.18 21.71 -11.96
C GLN A 155 28.59 21.24 -10.61
N LEU A 156 27.97 20.06 -10.58
CA LEU A 156 27.26 19.51 -9.41
C LEU A 156 28.02 18.28 -8.87
N PRO A 157 29.06 18.47 -8.03
CA PRO A 157 29.95 17.39 -7.60
C PRO A 157 29.20 16.28 -6.83
N ASP A 158 28.16 16.63 -6.08
CA ASP A 158 27.41 15.69 -5.23
C ASP A 158 26.18 15.08 -5.91
N LEU A 159 25.91 15.41 -7.18
CA LEU A 159 24.69 14.99 -7.89
C LEU A 159 24.46 13.47 -7.84
N HIS A 160 25.51 12.69 -8.09
CA HIS A 160 25.45 11.23 -8.03
C HIS A 160 25.11 10.72 -6.62
N GLY A 161 25.69 11.33 -5.58
CA GLY A 161 25.42 10.97 -4.19
C GLY A 161 23.99 11.28 -3.77
N ILE A 162 23.48 12.45 -4.18
CA ILE A 162 22.09 12.86 -3.93
C ILE A 162 21.11 11.90 -4.62
N VAL A 163 21.37 11.52 -5.88
CA VAL A 163 20.53 10.54 -6.60
C VAL A 163 20.51 9.20 -5.87
N ILE A 164 21.66 8.66 -5.45
CA ILE A 164 21.72 7.42 -4.67
C ILE A 164 20.91 7.55 -3.38
N TYR A 165 21.05 8.66 -2.65
CA TYR A 165 20.34 8.90 -1.40
C TYR A 165 18.82 8.94 -1.61
N LEU A 166 18.35 9.69 -2.60
CA LEU A 166 16.92 9.79 -2.94
C LEU A 166 16.34 8.43 -3.35
N PHE A 167 17.04 7.68 -4.21
CA PHE A 167 16.59 6.36 -4.64
C PHE A 167 16.62 5.33 -3.50
N LYS A 168 17.61 5.40 -2.60
CA LYS A 168 17.60 4.61 -1.36
C LYS A 168 16.37 4.96 -0.50
N GLY A 169 16.03 6.24 -0.38
CA GLY A 169 14.80 6.69 0.30
C GLY A 169 13.53 6.19 -0.37
N ALA A 170 13.47 6.17 -1.70
CA ALA A 170 12.35 5.63 -2.47
C ALA A 170 12.23 4.11 -2.29
N ILE A 171 13.34 3.37 -2.38
CA ILE A 171 13.38 1.92 -2.13
C ILE A 171 12.99 1.60 -0.70
N ASN A 172 13.47 2.36 0.28
CA ASN A 172 13.08 2.18 1.68
C ASN A 172 11.59 2.47 1.84
N THR A 173 11.08 3.57 1.30
CA THR A 173 9.64 3.89 1.36
C THR A 173 8.80 2.79 0.70
N TRP A 174 9.31 2.21 -0.38
CA TRP A 174 8.70 1.04 -1.01
C TRP A 174 8.77 -0.15 -0.02
N THR A 175 9.96 -0.64 0.31
CA THR A 175 10.16 -1.87 1.12
C THR A 175 9.75 -1.81 2.60
N GLN A 176 9.75 -0.65 3.26
CA GLN A 176 9.51 -0.51 4.70
C GLN A 176 8.06 -0.85 5.10
N PHE A 177 7.13 -0.86 4.14
CA PHE A 177 5.78 -1.39 4.33
C PHE A 177 5.66 -2.90 4.10
N CYS A 178 6.67 -3.55 3.52
CA CYS A 178 6.75 -5.00 3.39
C CYS A 178 7.27 -5.66 4.68
N THR A 179 8.11 -4.97 5.47
CA THR A 179 8.76 -5.53 6.67
C THR A 179 7.93 -5.49 7.94
N GLU A 180 6.86 -4.69 8.02
CA GLU A 180 5.90 -4.76 9.15
C GLU A 180 5.16 -6.11 9.23
N ILE A 181 5.34 -6.98 8.23
CA ILE A 181 4.76 -8.31 8.17
C ILE A 181 5.72 -9.39 8.70
N ILE A 182 7.05 -9.18 8.67
CA ILE A 182 8.04 -10.24 9.00
C ILE A 182 8.86 -9.93 10.26
N GLY A 183 8.86 -8.68 10.75
CA GLY A 183 9.67 -8.27 11.90
C GLY A 183 8.88 -7.92 13.15
N SER A 184 8.22 -8.88 13.82
CA SER A 184 7.81 -8.66 15.22
C SER A 184 7.95 -9.89 16.11
N ASN A 185 9.20 -10.24 16.43
CA ASN A 185 9.53 -10.77 17.76
C ASN A 185 9.50 -9.61 18.79
N LEU A 186 8.36 -8.95 18.94
CA LEU A 186 8.15 -7.93 19.96
C LEU A 186 7.44 -8.58 21.15
N SER A 187 8.17 -8.71 22.26
CA SER A 187 7.58 -9.19 23.51
C SER A 187 6.40 -8.31 23.92
N SER A 188 5.37 -8.94 24.44
CA SER A 188 4.00 -8.45 24.66
C SER A 188 3.83 -7.21 25.56
N ASN A 189 4.91 -6.55 26.00
CA ASN A 189 4.85 -5.43 26.94
C ASN A 189 5.09 -4.03 26.32
N LEU A 190 5.59 -3.91 25.09
CA LEU A 190 5.89 -2.59 24.50
C LEU A 190 4.79 -2.04 23.57
N SER A 191 3.90 -2.90 23.06
CA SER A 191 2.83 -2.48 22.13
C SER A 191 1.73 -1.62 22.78
N ASN A 192 1.60 -1.64 24.12
CA ASN A 192 0.54 -0.92 24.82
C ASN A 192 0.94 0.50 25.28
N GLN A 193 2.18 0.94 25.02
CA GLN A 193 2.65 2.29 25.40
C GLN A 193 2.98 3.19 24.21
N LEU A 194 2.96 2.68 22.98
CA LEU A 194 3.30 3.44 21.78
C LEU A 194 2.05 3.64 20.92
N TYR A 195 1.37 4.77 21.11
CA TYR A 195 0.50 5.30 20.08
C TYR A 195 1.38 5.88 18.96
N ILE A 196 1.48 5.17 17.84
CA ILE A 196 2.16 5.67 16.64
C ILE A 196 1.12 5.71 15.51
N PRO A 197 0.56 6.88 15.18
CA PRO A 197 -0.22 7.01 13.95
C PRO A 197 0.77 6.96 12.77
N SER A 198 0.48 6.15 11.76
CA SER A 198 1.27 6.16 10.53
C SER A 198 1.05 7.50 9.81
N THR A 199 2.09 8.31 9.78
CA THR A 199 2.13 9.53 8.99
C THR A 199 2.20 9.20 7.50
N ASN A 200 1.12 9.52 6.79
CA ASN A 200 1.07 10.38 5.59
C ASN A 200 0.07 9.82 4.55
N ASP A 201 -1.19 10.26 4.69
CA ASP A 201 -2.15 10.64 3.61
C ASP A 201 -3.54 10.94 4.20
N TYR A 202 -3.96 10.19 5.22
CA TYR A 202 -5.19 10.51 5.97
C TYR A 202 -5.07 11.84 6.73
N ASN A 203 -3.85 12.19 7.14
CA ASN A 203 -3.58 13.41 7.90
C ASN A 203 -3.52 14.65 7.00
N GLU A 204 -3.24 14.56 5.70
CA GLU A 204 -3.16 15.75 4.85
C GLU A 204 -4.55 16.35 4.59
N SER A 205 -5.59 15.53 4.45
CA SER A 205 -6.96 16.04 4.41
C SER A 205 -7.41 16.58 5.76
N ALA A 206 -7.13 15.88 6.86
CA ALA A 206 -7.55 16.27 8.21
C ALA A 206 -6.83 17.52 8.77
N LEU A 207 -5.51 17.63 8.62
CA LEU A 207 -4.74 18.81 9.03
C LEU A 207 -4.96 20.00 8.10
N SER A 208 -5.12 19.76 6.79
CA SER A 208 -5.50 20.83 5.85
C SER A 208 -6.89 21.36 6.17
N ASP A 209 -7.87 20.47 6.42
CA ASP A 209 -9.23 20.86 6.81
C ASP A 209 -9.21 21.60 8.17
N LEU A 210 -8.43 21.13 9.14
CA LEU A 210 -8.28 21.80 10.44
C LEU A 210 -7.58 23.17 10.31
N ARG A 211 -6.57 23.30 9.45
CA ARG A 211 -5.92 24.59 9.14
C ARG A 211 -6.91 25.55 8.47
N GLN A 212 -7.64 25.10 7.45
CA GLN A 212 -8.68 25.90 6.79
C GLN A 212 -9.79 26.30 7.77
N MET A 213 -10.17 25.43 8.71
CA MET A 213 -11.15 25.74 9.75
C MET A 213 -10.64 26.75 10.77
N LYS A 214 -9.38 26.67 11.21
CA LYS A 214 -8.81 27.71 12.08
C LYS A 214 -8.70 29.07 11.39
N VAL A 215 -8.54 29.09 10.07
CA VAL A 215 -8.60 30.34 9.28
C VAL A 215 -10.03 30.88 9.20
N ARG A 216 -11.04 30.02 8.99
CA ARG A 216 -12.45 30.43 8.83
C ARG A 216 -13.18 30.69 10.16
N ALA A 217 -12.80 29.99 11.22
CA ALA A 217 -13.42 29.99 12.54
C ALA A 217 -12.35 29.78 13.63
N PRO A 218 -11.55 30.81 13.95
CA PRO A 218 -10.38 30.69 14.84
C PRO A 218 -10.73 30.28 16.28
N ASN A 219 -11.96 30.52 16.72
CA ASN A 219 -12.45 30.14 18.06
C ASN A 219 -13.08 28.74 18.11
N ALA A 220 -13.09 28.00 16.99
CA ALA A 220 -13.62 26.64 16.97
C ALA A 220 -12.76 25.72 17.84
N THR A 221 -13.41 25.02 18.77
CA THR A 221 -12.75 24.04 19.63
C THR A 221 -12.41 22.77 18.84
N LEU A 222 -11.38 22.07 19.29
CA LEU A 222 -10.88 20.87 18.63
C LEU A 222 -11.95 19.76 18.58
N ASP A 223 -12.75 19.63 19.63
CA ASP A 223 -13.89 18.71 19.69
C ASP A 223 -14.97 19.04 18.65
N TRP A 224 -15.25 20.32 18.45
CA TRP A 224 -16.22 20.76 17.44
C TRP A 224 -15.71 20.53 16.02
N THR A 225 -14.42 20.77 15.77
CA THR A 225 -13.79 20.46 14.47
C THR A 225 -13.81 18.96 14.19
N ASN A 226 -13.51 18.14 15.20
CA ASN A 226 -13.53 16.68 15.10
C ASN A 226 -14.95 16.17 14.81
N ALA A 227 -15.94 16.62 15.57
CA ALA A 227 -17.34 16.25 15.37
C ALA A 227 -17.85 16.59 13.97
N ARG A 228 -17.47 17.75 13.44
CA ARG A 228 -17.85 18.17 12.07
C ARG A 228 -17.18 17.34 10.98
N MET A 229 -15.91 16.99 11.17
CA MET A 229 -15.18 16.12 10.23
C MET A 229 -15.78 14.70 10.22
N THR A 230 -16.10 14.17 11.39
CA THR A 230 -16.78 12.87 11.55
C THR A 230 -18.17 12.89 10.91
N LEU A 231 -18.95 13.98 11.06
CA LEU A 231 -20.27 14.13 10.41
C LEU A 231 -20.15 14.09 8.87
N LYS A 232 -19.15 14.76 8.29
CA LYS A 232 -18.90 14.81 6.85
C LYS A 232 -18.46 13.45 6.29
N GLN A 233 -17.66 12.70 7.04
CA GLN A 233 -17.19 11.37 6.65
C GLN A 233 -18.28 10.30 6.78
N ASN A 234 -19.09 10.36 7.83
CA ASN A 234 -20.09 9.33 8.12
C ASN A 234 -21.45 9.58 7.44
N GLN A 235 -21.63 10.69 6.71
CA GLN A 235 -22.91 11.11 6.10
C GLN A 235 -24.10 11.11 7.09
N THR A 236 -23.85 11.28 8.39
CA THR A 236 -24.87 11.19 9.45
C THR A 236 -25.79 12.42 9.55
N GLY A 237 -25.79 13.29 8.54
CA GLY A 237 -26.71 14.41 8.45
C GLY A 237 -28.17 13.98 8.22
N ASP A 238 -28.38 12.77 7.69
CA ASP A 238 -29.72 12.24 7.39
C ASP A 238 -30.48 11.71 8.63
N PHE A 239 -29.84 11.69 9.80
CA PHE A 239 -30.41 11.21 11.06
C PHE A 239 -30.62 12.31 12.12
N VAL A 240 -30.51 13.58 11.72
CA VAL A 240 -30.74 14.77 12.57
C VAL A 240 -31.93 15.56 12.05
#